data_AF-A0A813KK21-F1
#
_entry.id   AF-A0A813KK21-F1
#
_cell.length_a   1.000
_cell.length_b   1.000
_cell.length_c   1.000
_cell.angle_alpha   90.00
_cell.angle_beta   90.00
_cell.angle_gamma   90.00
#
_symmetry.space_group_name_H-M   'P 1'
#
loop_
_entity.id
_entity.type
_entity.pdbx_description
1 polymer ?
#
loop_
_entity_poly.entity_id
_entity_poly.type
_entity_poly.pdbx_seq_one_letter_code
_entity_poly.pdbx_strand_id
1 'polypeptide(L)'
;MLKNMEMNLWQEQSLAVLAVVLAMIYSSVFISSITNLMLDMKRFRDKRNQKITAFREYAARHGISATLSVRLTRYLEREHDNKMQEQTEMELQQALPEDLLKELFHEARSPILSAHGFFEYLCDKHRRVERDLCLRAVSEAHFMAHDRIFTEGDTCSSMYFVSTGDLSYMFSQRPDRQRGLKHLAGPAKLWKYVRSASSLNALEAGVRIARGDWSSEPVLWLTRWEHKGGLWANSDGSFFVIRADDFAKVLQDQKSALIDATIYARGFLQNLVTQGELLSDLAKPEENTQATNRFGFRRMGTKLFRFDGAVGPW
;
A
#
# COMPACT_ATOMS: atom_id res chain seq x y z
N MET A 1 9.59 -74.21 -17.42
CA MET A 1 9.27 -72.80 -17.73
C MET A 1 10.52 -71.96 -17.50
N LEU A 2 11.26 -71.65 -18.57
CA LEU A 2 12.21 -70.53 -18.71
C LEU A 2 12.98 -70.81 -20.01
N LYS A 3 12.28 -70.63 -21.13
CA LYS A 3 12.89 -70.65 -22.45
C LYS A 3 13.57 -69.28 -22.59
N ASN A 4 14.87 -69.24 -22.31
CA ASN A 4 15.72 -68.10 -22.66
C ASN A 4 15.47 -67.78 -24.13
N MET A 5 14.86 -66.62 -24.37
CA MET A 5 14.72 -66.04 -25.71
C MET A 5 16.12 -65.63 -26.17
N GLU A 6 16.82 -66.52 -26.85
CA GLU A 6 17.95 -66.14 -27.69
C GLU A 6 17.41 -65.37 -28.90
N MET A 7 17.33 -64.04 -28.75
CA MET A 7 17.01 -63.10 -29.82
C MET A 7 18.21 -62.98 -30.77
N ASN A 8 18.27 -63.90 -31.75
CA ASN A 8 19.33 -64.00 -32.76
C ASN A 8 18.98 -63.24 -34.06
N LEU A 9 18.49 -62.01 -33.96
CA LEU A 9 18.43 -61.08 -35.08
C LEU A 9 19.30 -59.86 -34.75
N TRP A 10 20.39 -59.65 -35.49
CA TRP A 10 21.30 -58.50 -35.30
C TRP A 10 20.57 -57.14 -35.28
N GLN A 11 19.39 -57.07 -35.91
CA GLN A 11 18.49 -55.91 -35.87
C GLN A 11 17.88 -55.66 -34.47
N GLU A 12 17.53 -56.71 -33.73
CA GLU A 12 16.94 -56.59 -32.39
C GLU A 12 17.99 -56.16 -31.35
N GLN A 13 19.22 -56.68 -31.47
CA GLN A 13 20.31 -56.31 -30.58
C GLN A 13 20.73 -54.85 -30.75
N SER A 14 20.79 -54.35 -31.99
CA SER A 14 21.11 -52.94 -32.26
C SER A 14 19.99 -51.98 -31.81
N LEU A 15 18.72 -52.36 -31.99
CA LEU A 15 17.58 -51.63 -31.44
C LEU A 15 17.61 -51.56 -29.91
N ALA A 16 17.95 -52.66 -29.23
CA ALA A 16 18.06 -52.70 -27.78
C ALA A 16 19.18 -51.77 -27.26
N VAL A 17 20.36 -51.81 -27.88
CA VAL A 17 21.48 -50.92 -27.51
C VAL A 17 21.09 -49.45 -27.73
N LEU A 18 20.46 -49.12 -28.87
CA LEU A 18 20.03 -47.76 -29.17
C LEU A 18 18.95 -47.28 -28.18
N ALA A 19 17.99 -48.13 -27.82
CA ALA A 19 16.97 -47.82 -26.82
C ALA A 19 17.58 -47.53 -25.44
N VAL A 20 18.59 -48.31 -25.01
CA VAL A 20 19.30 -48.07 -23.74
C VAL A 20 20.08 -46.76 -23.78
N VAL A 21 20.78 -46.47 -24.87
CA VAL A 21 21.50 -45.19 -25.05
C VAL A 21 20.53 -44.00 -25.00
N LEU A 22 19.41 -44.07 -25.72
CA LEU A 22 18.39 -43.04 -25.69
C LEU A 22 17.76 -42.88 -24.30
N ALA A 23 17.50 -43.98 -23.59
CA ALA A 23 16.98 -43.95 -22.23
C ALA A 23 17.97 -43.31 -21.25
N MET A 24 19.28 -43.56 -21.41
CA MET A 24 20.33 -42.91 -20.62
C MET A 24 20.41 -41.41 -20.91
N ILE A 25 20.37 -41.01 -22.18
CA ILE A 25 20.37 -39.60 -22.59
C ILE A 25 19.13 -38.89 -22.02
N TYR A 26 17.95 -39.47 -22.18
CA TYR A 26 16.70 -38.91 -21.66
C TYR A 26 16.76 -38.75 -20.14
N SER A 27 17.18 -39.80 -19.43
CA SER A 27 17.33 -39.76 -17.96
C SER A 27 18.30 -38.68 -17.52
N SER A 28 19.42 -38.51 -18.21
CA SER A 28 20.42 -37.47 -17.90
C SER A 28 19.86 -36.06 -18.08
N VAL A 29 19.20 -35.79 -19.21
CA VAL A 29 18.56 -34.49 -19.48
C VAL A 29 17.47 -34.19 -18.46
N PHE A 30 16.64 -35.20 -18.13
CA PHE A 30 15.58 -35.08 -17.15
C PHE A 30 16.10 -34.75 -15.75
N ILE A 31 17.11 -35.48 -15.26
CA ILE A 31 17.75 -35.22 -13.97
C ILE A 31 18.39 -33.83 -13.94
N SER A 32 19.08 -33.43 -15.02
CA SER A 32 19.70 -32.11 -15.11
C SER A 32 18.65 -31.00 -15.07
N SER A 33 17.52 -31.16 -15.75
CA SER A 33 16.43 -30.17 -15.75
C SER A 33 15.83 -29.98 -14.36
N ILE A 34 15.51 -31.08 -13.67
CA ILE A 34 15.02 -31.04 -12.29
C ILE A 34 16.04 -30.38 -11.36
N THR A 35 17.32 -30.74 -11.51
CA THR A 35 18.39 -30.21 -10.66
C THR A 35 18.54 -28.71 -10.87
N ASN A 36 18.55 -28.24 -12.11
CA ASN A 36 18.64 -26.81 -12.42
C ASN A 36 17.45 -26.04 -11.85
N LEU A 37 16.24 -26.58 -12.01
CA LEU A 37 15.02 -25.99 -11.44
C LEU A 37 15.07 -25.94 -9.90
N MET A 38 15.57 -26.99 -9.26
CA MET A 38 15.74 -27.04 -7.80
C MET A 38 16.80 -26.04 -7.31
N LEU A 39 17.92 -25.92 -8.03
CA LEU A 39 18.98 -24.95 -7.71
C LEU A 39 18.47 -23.52 -7.85
N ASP A 40 17.70 -23.22 -8.89
CA ASP A 40 17.12 -21.90 -9.07
C ASP A 40 16.10 -21.57 -7.98
N MET A 41 15.19 -22.49 -7.64
CA MET A 41 14.28 -22.32 -6.49
C MET A 41 15.04 -22.10 -5.17
N LYS A 42 16.13 -22.84 -4.94
CA LYS A 42 16.95 -22.68 -3.73
C LYS A 42 17.63 -21.31 -3.70
N ARG A 43 18.16 -20.82 -4.82
CA ARG A 43 18.79 -19.50 -4.92
C ARG A 43 17.84 -18.35 -4.57
N PHE A 44 16.58 -18.42 -5.02
CA PHE A 44 15.56 -17.42 -4.65
C PHE A 44 15.27 -17.44 -3.15
N ARG A 45 15.18 -18.64 -2.56
CA ARG A 45 14.91 -18.80 -1.12
C ARG A 45 16.08 -18.40 -0.23
N ASP A 46 17.31 -18.67 -0.67
CA ASP A 46 18.54 -18.43 0.11
C ASP A 46 18.82 -16.92 0.28
N LYS A 47 18.60 -16.09 -0.76
CA LYS A 47 18.82 -14.63 -0.65
C LYS A 47 17.91 -13.96 0.39
N ARG A 48 16.63 -14.33 0.45
CA ARG A 48 15.67 -13.85 1.45
C ARG A 48 16.04 -14.36 2.85
N ASN A 49 16.32 -15.65 2.96
CA ASN A 49 16.56 -16.29 4.26
C ASN A 49 17.89 -15.90 4.89
N GLN A 50 18.93 -15.60 4.12
CA GLN A 50 20.24 -15.21 4.67
C GLN A 50 20.15 -13.96 5.58
N LYS A 51 19.46 -12.91 5.13
CA LYS A 51 19.31 -11.67 5.93
C LYS A 51 18.49 -11.90 7.20
N ILE A 52 17.40 -12.65 7.09
CA ILE A 52 16.53 -12.98 8.22
C ILE A 52 17.24 -13.87 9.24
N THR A 53 17.98 -14.88 8.78
CA THR A 53 18.75 -15.78 9.64
C THR A 53 19.86 -15.03 10.36
N ALA A 54 20.63 -14.18 9.66
CA ALA A 54 21.66 -13.36 10.28
C ALA A 54 21.11 -12.43 11.36
N PHE A 55 19.94 -11.82 11.12
CA PHE A 55 19.26 -10.99 12.12
C PHE A 55 18.80 -11.82 13.33
N ARG A 56 18.22 -13.00 13.11
CA ARG A 56 17.78 -13.89 14.22
C ARG A 56 18.95 -14.32 15.09
N GLU A 57 20.10 -14.64 14.49
CA GLU A 57 21.32 -14.95 15.24
C GLU A 57 21.84 -13.76 16.03
N TYR A 58 21.76 -12.54 15.49
CA TYR A 58 22.12 -11.31 16.21
C TYR A 58 21.18 -11.08 17.40
N ALA A 59 19.87 -11.19 17.18
CA ALA A 59 18.86 -11.03 18.22
C ALA A 59 19.04 -12.02 19.37
N ALA A 60 19.32 -13.30 19.05
CA ALA A 60 19.59 -14.34 20.03
C ALA A 60 20.87 -14.06 20.84
N ARG A 61 21.94 -13.61 20.18
CA ARG A 61 23.23 -13.30 20.84
C ARG A 61 23.14 -12.12 21.80
N HIS A 62 22.30 -11.12 21.49
CA HIS A 62 22.18 -9.90 22.27
C HIS A 62 20.98 -9.88 23.24
N GLY A 63 20.26 -11.00 23.38
CA GLY A 63 19.12 -11.10 24.30
C GLY A 63 17.99 -10.13 23.97
N ILE A 64 17.79 -9.82 22.68
CA ILE A 64 16.72 -8.92 22.23
C ILE A 64 15.38 -9.57 22.55
N SER A 65 14.41 -8.78 23.03
CA SER A 65 13.09 -9.30 23.35
C SER A 65 12.46 -10.01 22.14
N ALA A 66 11.75 -11.11 22.41
CA ALA A 66 11.08 -11.88 21.37
C ALA A 66 10.08 -11.01 20.56
N THR A 67 9.41 -10.08 21.25
CA THR A 67 8.46 -9.14 20.64
C THR A 67 9.13 -8.19 19.64
N LEU A 68 10.29 -7.62 19.99
CA LEU A 68 11.05 -6.75 19.10
C LEU A 68 11.66 -7.54 17.93
N SER A 69 12.15 -8.76 18.20
CA SER A 69 12.74 -9.63 17.18
C SER A 69 11.75 -10.05 16.11
N VAL A 70 10.52 -10.41 16.49
CA VAL A 70 9.43 -10.70 15.53
C VAL A 70 9.09 -9.47 14.71
N ARG A 71 8.95 -8.30 15.36
CA ARG A 71 8.63 -7.04 14.67
C ARG A 71 9.70 -6.64 13.65
N LEU A 72 10.97 -6.74 14.02
CA LEU A 72 12.09 -6.45 13.13
C LEU A 72 12.21 -7.47 11.99
N THR A 73 11.92 -8.74 12.25
CA THR A 73 11.88 -9.76 11.18
C THR A 73 10.80 -9.42 10.15
N ARG A 74 9.57 -9.10 10.59
CA ARG A 74 8.48 -8.70 9.70
C ARG A 74 8.81 -7.44 8.92
N TYR A 75 9.43 -6.45 9.57
CA TYR A 75 9.89 -5.23 8.91
C TYR A 75 10.90 -5.56 7.79
N LEU A 76 11.88 -6.44 8.06
CA LEU A 76 12.87 -6.86 7.05
C LEU A 76 12.23 -7.60 5.87
N GLU A 77 11.19 -8.41 6.12
CA GLU A 77 10.42 -9.08 5.07
C GLU A 77 9.68 -8.07 4.20
N ARG A 78 8.96 -7.13 4.81
CA ARG A 78 8.26 -6.06 4.09
C ARG A 78 9.19 -5.18 3.26
N GLU A 79 10.32 -4.77 3.84
CA GLU A 79 11.33 -3.98 3.12
C GLU A 79 11.91 -4.75 1.93
N HIS A 80 12.03 -6.07 2.04
CA HIS A 80 12.47 -6.90 0.93
C HIS A 80 11.41 -6.95 -0.17
N ASP A 81 10.15 -7.15 0.18
CA ASP A 81 9.03 -7.21 -0.77
C ASP A 81 8.84 -5.86 -1.50
N ASN A 82 8.92 -4.73 -0.78
CA ASN A 82 8.89 -3.39 -1.37
C ASN A 82 10.04 -3.19 -2.38
N LYS A 83 11.27 -3.58 -2.03
CA LYS A 83 12.42 -3.49 -2.96
C LYS A 83 12.28 -4.39 -4.18
N MET A 84 11.68 -5.57 -4.03
CA MET A 84 11.40 -6.44 -5.15
C MET A 84 10.39 -5.81 -6.12
N GLN A 85 9.39 -5.11 -5.59
CA GLN A 85 8.41 -4.42 -6.40
C GLN A 85 9.00 -3.20 -7.11
N GLU A 86 9.79 -2.38 -6.41
CA GLU A 86 10.56 -1.29 -7.03
C GLU A 86 11.43 -1.82 -8.16
N GLN A 87 12.07 -2.97 -7.97
CA GLN A 87 12.86 -3.61 -9.01
C GLN A 87 12.00 -4.08 -10.18
N THR A 88 10.84 -4.68 -9.93
CA THR A 88 9.90 -5.09 -10.97
C THR A 88 9.42 -3.88 -11.78
N GLU A 89 9.09 -2.78 -11.11
CA GLU A 89 8.68 -1.54 -11.76
C GLU A 89 9.82 -0.95 -12.62
N MET A 90 11.06 -0.97 -12.13
CA MET A 90 12.24 -0.57 -12.93
C MET A 90 12.45 -1.48 -14.15
N GLU A 91 12.27 -2.79 -14.01
CA GLU A 91 12.39 -3.75 -15.12
C GLU A 91 11.31 -3.51 -16.17
N LEU A 92 10.06 -3.22 -15.76
CA LEU A 92 8.99 -2.81 -16.67
C LEU A 92 9.34 -1.50 -17.38
N GLN A 93 9.87 -0.51 -16.66
CA GLN A 93 10.29 0.77 -17.23
C GLN A 93 11.41 0.62 -18.28
N GLN A 94 12.29 -0.37 -18.13
CA GLN A 94 13.35 -0.67 -19.10
C GLN A 94 12.84 -1.49 -20.30
N ALA A 95 11.82 -2.33 -20.10
CA ALA A 95 11.30 -3.22 -21.12
C ALA A 95 10.26 -2.56 -22.04
N LEU A 96 9.52 -1.56 -21.56
CA LEU A 96 8.39 -0.96 -22.26
C LEU A 96 8.64 0.52 -22.60
N PRO A 97 8.18 0.99 -23.78
CA PRO A 97 8.13 2.42 -24.08
C PRO A 97 7.25 3.20 -23.09
N GLU A 98 7.59 4.47 -22.89
CA GLU A 98 6.92 5.36 -21.93
C GLU A 98 5.39 5.45 -22.15
N ASP A 99 4.93 5.49 -23.40
CA ASP A 99 3.50 5.59 -23.71
C ASP A 99 2.71 4.35 -23.25
N LEU A 100 3.27 3.15 -23.39
CA LEU A 100 2.63 1.92 -22.92
C LEU A 100 2.65 1.82 -21.40
N LEU A 101 3.71 2.31 -20.74
CA LEU A 101 3.78 2.39 -19.28
C LEU A 101 2.72 3.34 -18.72
N LYS A 102 2.51 4.48 -19.37
CA LYS A 102 1.43 5.42 -19.01
C LYS A 102 0.06 4.76 -19.08
N GLU A 103 -0.21 3.98 -20.12
CA GLU A 103 -1.48 3.26 -20.24
C GLU A 103 -1.62 2.15 -19.20
N LEU A 104 -0.56 1.36 -18.98
CA LEU A 104 -0.55 0.29 -17.98
C LEU A 104 -0.80 0.83 -16.57
N PHE A 105 -0.05 1.85 -16.15
CA PHE A 105 -0.19 2.41 -14.80
C PHE A 105 -1.45 3.21 -14.62
N HIS A 106 -1.94 3.88 -15.67
CA HIS A 106 -3.28 4.47 -15.66
C HIS A 106 -4.34 3.41 -15.36
N GLU A 107 -4.35 2.31 -16.13
CA GLU A 107 -5.35 1.25 -15.96
C GLU A 107 -5.27 0.60 -14.57
N ALA A 108 -4.05 0.43 -14.03
CA ALA A 108 -3.85 -0.16 -12.72
C ALA A 108 -4.19 0.77 -11.54
N ARG A 109 -3.88 2.06 -11.64
CA ARG A 109 -3.90 3.01 -10.51
C ARG A 109 -5.14 3.91 -10.50
N SER A 110 -5.59 4.38 -11.67
CA SER A 110 -6.69 5.34 -11.82
C SER A 110 -8.01 4.90 -11.15
N PRO A 111 -8.43 3.62 -11.18
CA PRO A 111 -9.70 3.20 -10.55
C PRO A 111 -9.75 3.44 -9.04
N ILE A 112 -8.61 3.40 -8.35
CA ILE A 112 -8.53 3.65 -6.90
C ILE A 112 -8.37 5.15 -6.64
N LEU A 113 -7.53 5.84 -7.41
CA LEU A 113 -7.31 7.27 -7.27
C LEU A 113 -8.59 8.09 -7.53
N SER A 114 -9.39 7.66 -8.50
CA SER A 114 -10.66 8.31 -8.87
C SER A 114 -11.73 8.20 -7.78
N ALA A 115 -11.50 7.47 -6.68
CA ALA A 115 -12.35 7.58 -5.50
C ALA A 115 -12.29 8.98 -4.85
N HIS A 116 -11.20 9.71 -5.11
CA HIS A 116 -11.01 11.07 -4.63
C HIS A 116 -11.38 12.10 -5.71
N GLY A 117 -12.24 13.05 -5.37
CA GLY A 117 -12.85 13.94 -6.36
C GLY A 117 -11.86 14.79 -7.17
N PHE A 118 -10.77 15.28 -6.56
CA PHE A 118 -9.73 15.98 -7.33
C PHE A 118 -9.08 15.10 -8.40
N PHE A 119 -8.79 13.83 -8.10
CA PHE A 119 -8.13 12.92 -9.04
C PHE A 119 -9.12 12.43 -10.12
N GLU A 120 -10.39 12.21 -9.76
CA GLU A 120 -11.46 11.96 -10.74
C GLU A 120 -11.60 13.14 -11.72
N TYR A 121 -11.52 14.38 -11.22
CA TYR A 121 -11.52 15.56 -12.07
C TYR A 121 -10.30 15.64 -12.98
N LEU A 122 -9.09 15.34 -12.47
CA LEU A 122 -7.89 15.27 -13.30
C LEU A 122 -8.04 14.21 -14.40
N CYS A 123 -8.63 13.06 -14.11
CA CYS A 123 -8.89 12.01 -15.10
C CYS A 123 -9.85 12.51 -16.22
N ASP A 124 -10.91 13.25 -15.87
CA ASP A 124 -11.89 13.79 -16.83
C ASP A 124 -11.34 14.97 -17.65
N LYS A 125 -10.70 15.95 -17.02
CA LYS A 125 -10.28 17.21 -17.67
C LYS A 125 -8.83 17.21 -18.17
N HIS A 126 -7.98 16.42 -17.55
CA HIS A 126 -6.53 16.46 -17.75
C HIS A 126 -5.93 15.05 -17.86
N ARG A 127 -6.52 14.18 -18.67
CA ARG A 127 -6.09 12.78 -18.88
C ARG A 127 -4.59 12.61 -19.09
N ARG A 128 -3.92 13.54 -19.79
CA ARG A 128 -2.46 13.49 -19.97
C ARG A 128 -1.71 13.65 -18.64
N VAL A 129 -2.11 14.62 -17.83
CA VAL A 129 -1.52 14.88 -16.50
C VAL A 129 -1.77 13.71 -15.58
N GLU A 130 -2.99 13.16 -15.60
CA GLU A 130 -3.32 12.01 -14.77
C GLU A 130 -2.49 10.77 -15.16
N ARG A 131 -2.29 10.50 -16.45
CA ARG A 131 -1.38 9.44 -16.92
C ARG A 131 0.07 9.68 -16.49
N ASP A 132 0.55 10.91 -16.62
CA ASP A 132 1.89 11.30 -16.19
C ASP A 132 2.05 11.19 -14.66
N LEU A 133 0.98 11.46 -13.90
CA LEU A 133 0.91 11.34 -12.46
C LEU A 133 0.96 9.87 -12.04
N CYS A 134 0.13 9.03 -12.67
CA CYS A 134 0.13 7.59 -12.47
C CYS A 134 1.51 6.99 -12.75
N LEU A 135 2.24 7.45 -13.77
CA LEU A 135 3.59 6.97 -14.06
C LEU A 135 4.66 7.49 -13.07
N ARG A 136 4.68 8.80 -12.79
CA ARG A 136 5.85 9.46 -12.15
C ARG A 136 5.70 9.78 -10.67
N ALA A 137 4.47 9.96 -10.18
CA ALA A 137 4.21 10.46 -8.82
C ALA A 137 3.56 9.43 -7.90
N VAL A 138 2.99 8.36 -8.47
CA VAL A 138 2.32 7.30 -7.73
C VAL A 138 3.20 6.05 -7.69
N SER A 139 3.54 5.58 -6.50
CA SER A 139 4.16 4.26 -6.30
C SER A 139 3.25 3.37 -5.47
N GLU A 140 3.49 2.07 -5.48
CA GLU A 140 2.82 1.11 -4.58
C GLU A 140 3.76 0.73 -3.44
N ALA A 141 3.23 0.60 -2.23
CA ALA A 141 3.96 0.03 -1.11
C ALA A 141 3.08 -0.94 -0.31
N HIS A 142 3.72 -1.96 0.24
CA HIS A 142 3.07 -2.99 1.02
C HIS A 142 3.19 -2.74 2.52
N PHE A 143 2.17 -3.19 3.24
CA PHE A 143 2.13 -3.20 4.70
C PHE A 143 1.68 -4.56 5.21
N MET A 144 2.16 -4.91 6.40
CA MET A 144 1.81 -6.16 7.07
C MET A 144 0.86 -5.88 8.24
N ALA A 145 0.05 -6.86 8.60
CA ALA A 145 -0.85 -6.78 9.74
C ALA A 145 -0.07 -6.40 11.02
N HIS A 146 -0.67 -5.52 11.80
CA HIS A 146 -0.11 -4.89 13.00
C HIS A 146 1.04 -3.92 12.75
N ASP A 147 1.37 -3.60 11.49
CA ASP A 147 2.28 -2.51 11.19
C ASP A 147 1.68 -1.18 11.63
N ARG A 148 2.56 -0.30 12.08
CA ARG A 148 2.26 1.10 12.30
C ARG A 148 2.83 1.87 11.11
N ILE A 149 1.94 2.42 10.29
CA ILE A 149 2.31 3.10 9.05
C ILE A 149 2.90 4.48 9.36
N PHE A 150 2.24 5.24 10.23
CA PHE A 150 2.73 6.51 10.75
C PHE A 150 2.16 6.78 12.15
N THR A 151 2.81 7.68 12.88
CA THR A 151 2.37 8.19 14.18
C THR A 151 2.12 9.67 14.17
N GLU A 152 1.35 10.14 15.16
CA GLU A 152 1.16 11.56 15.39
C GLU A 152 2.52 12.26 15.56
N GLY A 153 2.66 13.42 14.92
CA GLY A 153 3.86 14.24 14.97
C GLY A 153 4.93 13.85 13.95
N ASP A 154 4.80 12.70 13.28
CA ASP A 154 5.70 12.35 12.18
C ASP A 154 5.49 13.32 11.01
N THR A 155 6.58 13.79 10.43
CA THR A 155 6.55 14.60 9.21
C THR A 155 5.97 13.80 8.07
N CYS A 156 4.92 14.32 7.44
CA CYS A 156 4.27 13.68 6.32
C CYS A 156 4.85 14.23 5.01
N SER A 157 5.16 13.34 4.06
CA SER A 157 5.61 13.70 2.71
C SER A 157 4.70 13.19 1.59
N SER A 158 3.71 12.37 1.93
CA SER A 158 2.96 11.60 0.94
C SER A 158 1.50 11.40 1.36
N MET A 159 0.62 11.42 0.37
CA MET A 159 -0.78 11.01 0.49
C MET A 159 -0.91 9.51 0.22
N TYR A 160 -1.82 8.84 0.91
CA TYR A 160 -1.99 7.38 0.82
C TYR A 160 -3.40 7.02 0.36
N PHE A 161 -3.51 6.09 -0.58
CA PHE A 161 -4.78 5.45 -1.01
C PHE A 161 -4.73 3.96 -0.75
N VAL A 162 -5.72 3.41 -0.05
CA VAL A 162 -5.75 1.96 0.21
C VAL A 162 -6.13 1.20 -1.06
N SER A 163 -5.24 0.32 -1.51
CA SER A 163 -5.48 -0.56 -2.66
C SER A 163 -6.05 -1.90 -2.21
N THR A 164 -5.41 -2.54 -1.23
CA THR A 164 -5.82 -3.81 -0.63
C THR A 164 -5.62 -3.80 0.89
N GLY A 165 -6.30 -4.70 1.60
CA GLY A 165 -6.26 -4.75 3.07
C GLY A 165 -7.13 -3.68 3.74
N ASP A 166 -6.97 -3.55 5.05
CA ASP A 166 -7.67 -2.57 5.88
C ASP A 166 -6.80 -2.06 7.03
N LEU A 167 -7.04 -0.79 7.36
CA LEU A 167 -6.28 -0.04 8.35
C LEU A 167 -7.23 0.61 9.36
N SER A 168 -6.71 0.94 10.53
CA SER A 168 -7.39 1.71 11.58
C SER A 168 -6.62 2.99 11.85
N TYR A 169 -7.30 4.13 11.71
CA TYR A 169 -6.78 5.42 12.11
C TYR A 169 -7.26 5.79 13.51
N MET A 170 -6.32 6.01 14.41
CA MET A 170 -6.59 6.43 15.79
C MET A 170 -6.29 7.91 15.94
N PHE A 171 -7.31 8.69 16.28
CA PHE A 171 -7.14 10.09 16.64
C PHE A 171 -6.33 10.19 17.92
N SER A 172 -5.36 11.11 17.94
CA SER A 172 -4.72 11.46 19.19
C SER A 172 -5.60 12.41 19.97
N GLN A 173 -6.34 11.89 20.95
CA GLN A 173 -6.74 12.70 22.09
C GLN A 173 -6.50 11.93 23.39
N ARG A 174 -5.41 12.30 24.06
CA ARG A 174 -5.45 12.42 25.52
C ARG A 174 -6.32 13.63 25.85
N PRO A 175 -7.46 13.50 26.55
CA PRO A 175 -7.87 14.61 27.39
C PRO A 175 -6.77 14.79 28.43
N ASP A 176 -6.10 15.94 28.38
CA ASP A 176 -5.19 16.38 29.44
C ASP A 176 -5.90 16.24 30.79
N ARG A 177 -5.52 15.23 31.57
CA ARG A 177 -6.09 14.96 32.91
C ARG A 177 -5.65 16.01 33.94
N GLN A 178 -4.81 16.99 33.59
CA GLN A 178 -4.17 17.89 34.56
C GLN A 178 -4.38 19.40 34.37
N ARG A 179 -5.18 19.87 33.41
CA ARG A 179 -5.62 21.28 33.40
C ARG A 179 -7.09 21.39 33.81
N GLY A 180 -7.27 22.02 34.98
CA GLY A 180 -8.53 22.13 35.67
C GLY A 180 -9.66 22.74 34.84
N LEU A 181 -10.86 22.22 35.12
CA LEU A 181 -12.17 22.86 35.16
C LEU A 181 -12.50 23.96 34.14
N LYS A 182 -13.63 23.71 33.45
CA LYS A 182 -14.68 24.68 33.08
C LYS A 182 -14.28 25.67 31.97
N HIS A 183 -15.05 25.66 30.90
CA HIS A 183 -14.89 26.44 29.66
C HIS A 183 -14.00 25.79 28.61
N LEU A 184 -14.60 24.93 27.79
CA LEU A 184 -14.58 25.02 26.32
C LEU A 184 -15.50 23.94 25.78
N ALA A 185 -16.71 24.37 25.42
CA ALA A 185 -17.70 23.56 24.75
C ALA A 185 -17.25 23.32 23.30
N GLY A 186 -16.43 22.30 23.08
CA GLY A 186 -16.34 21.65 21.76
C GLY A 186 -17.68 20.97 21.45
N PRO A 187 -18.09 20.84 20.16
CA PRO A 187 -19.42 20.35 19.85
C PRO A 187 -19.62 18.94 20.39
N ALA A 188 -20.57 18.82 21.31
CA ALA A 188 -21.01 17.55 21.92
C ALA A 188 -21.44 16.46 20.92
N LYS A 189 -21.54 16.80 19.61
CA LYS A 189 -21.90 15.90 18.52
C LYS A 189 -20.86 14.82 18.23
N LEU A 190 -19.56 15.10 18.31
CA LEU A 190 -18.51 14.10 18.07
C LEU A 190 -18.38 13.08 19.23
N TRP A 191 -18.57 13.55 20.47
CA TRP A 191 -18.54 12.72 21.68
C TRP A 191 -19.84 11.95 21.95
N LYS A 192 -20.88 12.14 21.13
CA LYS A 192 -22.15 11.40 21.27
C LYS A 192 -22.01 9.96 20.77
N TYR A 193 -21.14 9.74 19.78
CA TYR A 193 -20.82 8.40 19.25
C TYR A 193 -19.85 7.61 20.14
N VAL A 194 -18.94 8.31 20.83
CA VAL A 194 -17.97 7.69 21.74
C VAL A 194 -18.61 7.27 23.09
N ARG A 195 -19.68 7.95 23.52
CA ARG A 195 -20.30 7.72 24.84
C ARG A 195 -21.25 6.53 24.94
N SER A 196 -21.72 5.94 23.83
CA SER A 196 -22.57 4.75 23.88
C SER A 196 -21.79 3.43 23.92
N ALA A 197 -20.47 3.48 23.70
CA ALA A 197 -19.61 2.33 23.88
C ALA A 197 -19.09 2.33 25.33
N SER A 198 -19.37 1.25 26.05
CA SER A 198 -18.91 1.01 27.41
C SER A 198 -17.41 1.29 27.54
N SER A 199 -17.06 1.98 28.62
CA SER A 199 -15.86 2.79 28.88
C SER A 199 -14.51 2.06 28.99
N LEU A 200 -14.34 0.92 28.30
CA LEU A 200 -13.06 0.23 28.14
C LEU A 200 -12.73 -0.13 26.68
N ASN A 201 -13.73 -0.30 25.80
CA ASN A 201 -13.50 -0.70 24.40
C ASN A 201 -13.52 0.49 23.41
N ALA A 202 -14.03 1.65 23.83
CA ALA A 202 -14.13 2.84 22.97
C ALA A 202 -12.77 3.55 22.75
N LEU A 203 -11.78 3.28 23.59
CA LEU A 203 -10.44 3.87 23.49
C LEU A 203 -9.59 3.24 22.37
N GLU A 204 -10.02 2.08 21.84
CA GLU A 204 -9.32 1.32 20.78
C GLU A 204 -10.05 1.32 19.42
N ALA A 205 -11.26 1.88 19.34
CA ALA A 205 -12.05 1.89 18.11
C ALA A 205 -11.60 3.05 17.19
N GLY A 206 -10.50 2.84 16.49
CA GLY A 206 -10.07 3.71 15.39
C GLY A 206 -11.10 3.75 14.25
N VAL A 207 -10.98 4.76 13.39
CA VAL A 207 -11.74 4.83 12.14
C VAL A 207 -11.15 3.82 11.16
N ARG A 208 -11.98 2.91 10.66
CA ARG A 208 -11.55 1.94 9.66
C ARG A 208 -11.42 2.61 8.29
N ILE A 209 -10.29 2.35 7.64
CA ILE A 209 -9.95 2.78 6.28
C ILE A 209 -9.81 1.51 5.43
N ALA A 210 -10.54 1.44 4.32
CA ALA A 210 -10.54 0.29 3.42
C ALA A 210 -10.28 0.70 1.98
N ARG A 211 -10.29 -0.27 1.06
CA ARG A 211 -10.02 -0.06 -0.36
C ARG A 211 -10.78 1.14 -0.96
N GLY A 212 -10.03 2.05 -1.58
CA GLY A 212 -10.52 3.29 -2.20
C GLY A 212 -10.61 4.48 -1.25
N ASP A 213 -10.43 4.27 0.06
CA ASP A 213 -10.30 5.38 1.00
C ASP A 213 -8.87 5.93 0.99
N TRP A 214 -8.71 7.19 1.41
CA TRP A 214 -7.44 7.89 1.41
C TRP A 214 -7.16 8.58 2.75
N SER A 215 -5.88 8.91 2.97
CA SER A 215 -5.43 9.70 4.11
C SER A 215 -4.27 10.62 3.73
N SER A 216 -4.02 11.61 4.59
CA SER A 216 -2.92 12.56 4.49
C SER A 216 -2.97 13.47 3.26
N GLU A 217 -4.16 13.73 2.71
CA GLU A 217 -4.37 14.72 1.62
C GLU A 217 -3.75 16.11 1.91
N PRO A 218 -3.79 16.66 3.14
CA PRO A 218 -3.24 18.00 3.39
C PRO A 218 -1.78 18.18 2.96
N VAL A 219 -0.98 17.09 2.91
CA VAL A 219 0.43 17.13 2.50
C VAL A 219 0.63 17.58 1.06
N LEU A 220 -0.36 17.39 0.19
CA LEU A 220 -0.27 17.83 -1.21
C LEU A 220 -0.41 19.35 -1.36
N TRP A 221 -1.05 20.01 -0.39
CA TRP A 221 -1.43 21.41 -0.47
C TRP A 221 -0.67 22.31 0.51
N LEU A 222 -0.09 21.72 1.56
CA LEU A 222 0.63 22.41 2.62
C LEU A 222 2.13 22.09 2.57
N THR A 223 2.96 23.10 2.82
CA THR A 223 4.43 22.94 2.80
C THR A 223 4.96 22.06 3.94
N ARG A 224 4.25 21.99 5.06
CA ARG A 224 4.63 21.19 6.23
C ARG A 224 3.39 20.59 6.87
N TRP A 225 3.13 19.33 6.57
CA TRP A 225 2.13 18.54 7.29
C TRP A 225 2.81 17.58 8.25
N GLU A 226 2.26 17.47 9.45
CA GLU A 226 2.62 16.45 10.42
C GLU A 226 1.36 15.66 10.72
N HIS A 227 1.49 14.34 10.76
CA HIS A 227 0.38 13.46 11.04
C HIS A 227 -0.30 13.83 12.37
N LYS A 228 -1.62 13.83 12.38
CA LYS A 228 -2.47 14.22 13.53
C LYS A 228 -3.01 13.01 14.29
N GLY A 229 -2.73 11.81 13.82
CA GLY A 229 -3.07 10.56 14.49
C GLY A 229 -2.15 9.42 14.08
N GLY A 230 -2.45 8.22 14.57
CA GLY A 230 -1.72 7.01 14.22
C GLY A 230 -2.49 6.15 13.24
N LEU A 231 -1.84 5.67 12.18
CA LEU A 231 -2.42 4.73 11.22
C LEU A 231 -1.80 3.33 11.40
N TRP A 232 -2.67 2.33 11.54
CA TRP A 232 -2.28 0.97 11.86
C TRP A 232 -2.90 -0.02 10.89
N ALA A 233 -2.13 -1.01 10.45
CA ALA A 233 -2.63 -2.09 9.62
C ALA A 233 -3.34 -3.15 10.46
N ASN A 234 -4.57 -3.48 10.09
CA ASN A 234 -5.32 -4.58 10.70
C ASN A 234 -5.04 -5.90 9.97
N SER A 235 -4.78 -5.82 8.67
CA SER A 235 -4.47 -6.94 7.77
C SER A 235 -3.27 -6.61 6.88
N ASP A 236 -2.73 -7.63 6.22
CA ASP A 236 -1.72 -7.44 5.16
C ASP A 236 -2.40 -6.76 3.95
N GLY A 237 -1.68 -5.87 3.28
CA GLY A 237 -2.22 -5.14 2.14
C GLY A 237 -1.22 -4.21 1.46
N SER A 238 -1.75 -3.37 0.58
CA SER A 238 -0.97 -2.38 -0.16
C SER A 238 -1.71 -1.06 -0.29
N PHE A 239 -0.94 0.03 -0.38
CA PHE A 239 -1.44 1.36 -0.68
C PHE A 239 -0.69 1.98 -1.86
N PHE A 240 -1.38 2.86 -2.57
CA PHE A 240 -0.72 3.80 -3.47
C PHE A 240 -0.24 5.02 -2.68
N VAL A 241 1.01 5.40 -2.92
CA VAL A 241 1.69 6.54 -2.30
C VAL A 241 1.84 7.62 -3.35
N ILE A 242 1.30 8.80 -3.07
CA ILE A 242 1.50 9.98 -3.89
C ILE A 242 2.46 10.90 -3.14
N ARG A 243 3.70 10.99 -3.62
CA ARG A 243 4.71 11.88 -3.04
C ARG A 243 4.39 13.33 -3.43
N ALA A 244 4.34 14.23 -2.44
CA ALA A 244 3.97 15.62 -2.67
C ALA A 244 4.91 16.33 -3.67
N ASP A 245 6.22 16.07 -3.60
CA ASP A 245 7.20 16.67 -4.50
C ASP A 245 6.99 16.24 -5.96
N ASP A 246 6.74 14.96 -6.19
CA ASP A 246 6.60 14.41 -7.54
C ASP A 246 5.24 14.76 -8.14
N PHE A 247 4.19 14.80 -7.30
CA PHE A 247 2.90 15.38 -7.65
C PHE A 247 3.03 16.83 -8.11
N ALA A 248 3.75 17.68 -7.35
CA ALA A 248 3.95 19.07 -7.71
C ALA A 248 4.72 19.23 -9.03
N LYS A 249 5.76 18.42 -9.27
CA LYS A 249 6.50 18.41 -10.54
C LYS A 249 5.61 18.07 -11.72
N VAL A 250 4.77 17.04 -11.60
CA VAL A 250 3.84 16.62 -12.66
C VAL A 250 2.86 17.73 -13.01
N LEU A 251 2.30 18.42 -12.01
CA LEU A 251 1.38 19.53 -12.25
C LEU A 251 2.06 20.74 -12.90
N GLN A 252 3.33 21.01 -12.58
CA GLN A 252 4.08 22.12 -13.16
C GLN A 252 4.26 21.98 -14.69
N ASP A 253 4.29 20.75 -15.21
CA ASP A 253 4.42 20.48 -16.64
C ASP A 253 3.19 20.94 -17.45
N GLN A 254 2.01 21.09 -16.81
CA GLN A 254 0.79 21.54 -17.48
C GLN A 254 0.09 22.68 -16.71
N LYS A 255 0.23 23.90 -17.25
CA LYS A 255 -0.31 25.14 -16.65
C LYS A 255 -1.79 25.09 -16.27
N SER A 256 -2.65 24.47 -17.11
CA SER A 256 -4.09 24.40 -16.82
C SER A 256 -4.37 23.58 -15.56
N ALA A 257 -3.74 22.40 -15.45
CA ALA A 257 -3.92 21.52 -14.31
C ALA A 257 -3.35 22.13 -13.02
N LEU A 258 -2.24 22.85 -13.12
CA LEU A 258 -1.68 23.60 -12.00
C LEU A 258 -2.64 24.69 -11.49
N ILE A 259 -3.32 25.42 -12.40
CA ILE A 259 -4.32 26.43 -12.03
C ILE A 259 -5.48 25.77 -11.29
N ASP A 260 -6.04 24.68 -11.84
CA ASP A 260 -7.17 23.98 -11.22
C ASP A 260 -6.79 23.35 -9.88
N ALA A 261 -5.58 22.79 -9.77
CA ALA A 261 -5.01 22.33 -8.50
C ALA A 261 -4.86 23.47 -7.48
N THR A 262 -4.43 24.66 -7.92
CA THR A 262 -4.29 25.84 -7.04
C THR A 262 -5.67 26.32 -6.56
N ILE A 263 -6.67 26.31 -7.42
CA ILE A 263 -8.07 26.64 -7.06
C ILE A 263 -8.58 25.64 -6.03
N TYR A 264 -8.39 24.33 -6.29
CA TYR A 264 -8.76 23.27 -5.35
C TYR A 264 -8.07 23.44 -4.00
N ALA A 265 -6.74 23.61 -4.00
CA ALA A 265 -5.95 23.82 -2.79
C ALA A 265 -6.44 25.03 -1.98
N ARG A 266 -6.79 26.14 -2.64
CA ARG A 266 -7.36 27.31 -1.96
C ARG A 266 -8.70 27.00 -1.29
N GLY A 267 -9.57 26.26 -1.97
CA GLY A 267 -10.84 25.81 -1.40
C GLY A 267 -10.64 24.87 -0.22
N PHE A 268 -9.71 23.92 -0.35
CA PHE A 268 -9.31 22.99 0.71
C PHE A 268 -8.82 23.75 1.95
N LEU A 269 -7.92 24.72 1.77
CA LEU A 269 -7.38 25.55 2.86
C LEU A 269 -8.46 26.37 3.56
N GLN A 270 -9.42 26.94 2.83
CA GLN A 270 -10.53 27.68 3.42
C GLN A 270 -11.39 26.78 4.32
N ASN A 271 -11.66 25.55 3.87
CA ASN A 271 -12.37 24.56 4.68
C ASN A 271 -11.55 24.18 5.92
N LEU A 272 -10.26 23.92 5.74
CA LEU A 272 -9.34 23.57 6.82
C LEU A 272 -9.29 24.64 7.93
N VAL A 273 -9.19 25.92 7.56
CA VAL A 273 -9.21 27.05 8.51
C VAL A 273 -10.54 27.14 9.25
N THR A 274 -11.65 26.84 8.57
CA THR A 274 -13.00 26.86 9.18
C THR A 274 -13.18 25.74 10.21
N GLN A 275 -12.49 24.61 10.04
CA GLN A 275 -12.57 23.47 10.97
C GLN A 275 -11.89 23.69 12.33
N GLY A 276 -10.95 24.63 12.44
CA GLY A 276 -10.26 24.93 13.71
C GLY A 276 -9.34 23.81 14.23
N GLU A 277 -9.34 23.57 15.54
CA GLU A 277 -8.39 22.69 16.28
C GLU A 277 -8.51 21.18 15.99
N LEU A 278 -9.49 20.73 15.21
CA LEU A 278 -9.75 19.32 14.93
C LEU A 278 -9.18 18.88 13.57
N LEU A 279 -7.91 19.21 13.33
CA LEU A 279 -7.17 18.77 12.15
C LEU A 279 -6.93 17.25 12.19
N SER A 280 -7.06 16.59 11.04
CA SER A 280 -7.05 15.13 10.91
C SER A 280 -6.40 14.73 9.59
N ASP A 281 -5.72 13.58 9.57
CA ASP A 281 -5.21 12.99 8.32
C ASP A 281 -6.33 12.41 7.44
N LEU A 282 -7.53 12.20 8.00
CA LEU A 282 -8.71 11.76 7.24
C LEU A 282 -9.52 12.94 6.74
N ALA A 283 -9.91 12.90 5.47
CA ALA A 283 -10.88 13.84 4.90
C ALA A 283 -12.28 13.56 5.46
N LYS A 284 -13.03 14.61 5.84
CA LYS A 284 -14.43 14.43 6.24
C LYS A 284 -15.30 14.25 4.99
N PRO A 285 -16.23 13.27 4.98
CA PRO A 285 -17.11 13.01 3.83
C PRO A 285 -17.87 14.25 3.35
N GLU A 286 -18.41 15.06 4.26
CA GLU A 286 -19.33 16.15 3.89
C GLU A 286 -18.65 17.40 3.29
N GLU A 287 -17.34 17.58 3.50
CA GLU A 287 -16.65 18.82 3.17
C GLU A 287 -15.95 18.81 1.80
N ASN A 288 -15.61 17.63 1.29
CA ASN A 288 -15.10 17.48 -0.07
C ASN A 288 -16.18 17.81 -1.13
N THR A 289 -17.45 17.86 -0.72
CA THR A 289 -18.60 18.24 -1.55
C THR A 289 -18.78 19.76 -1.66
N GLN A 290 -18.29 20.56 -0.72
CA GLN A 290 -18.49 22.02 -0.74
C GLN A 290 -17.39 22.78 -1.48
N ALA A 291 -16.12 22.36 -1.37
CA ALA A 291 -15.03 22.93 -2.16
C ALA A 291 -15.20 22.64 -3.66
N THR A 292 -15.61 21.41 -4.00
CA THR A 292 -15.87 20.97 -5.38
C THR A 292 -17.05 21.72 -6.02
N ASN A 293 -18.20 21.81 -5.33
CA ASN A 293 -19.39 22.48 -5.86
C ASN A 293 -19.24 24.00 -6.05
N ARG A 294 -18.39 24.68 -5.27
CA ARG A 294 -18.22 26.15 -5.36
C ARG A 294 -17.41 26.60 -6.59
N PHE A 295 -16.64 25.69 -7.20
CA PHE A 295 -15.76 25.96 -8.34
C PHE A 295 -16.08 25.15 -9.60
N GLY A 296 -17.26 24.51 -9.67
CA GLY A 296 -17.73 23.81 -10.87
C GLY A 296 -17.28 22.35 -11.02
N PHE A 297 -16.69 21.76 -9.98
CA PHE A 297 -16.44 20.31 -9.93
C PHE A 297 -17.78 19.63 -9.56
N ARG A 298 -18.42 18.93 -10.51
CA ARG A 298 -19.73 18.25 -10.30
C ARG A 298 -19.63 17.23 -9.16
N ARG A 299 -20.73 17.06 -8.40
CA ARG A 299 -20.98 16.04 -7.36
C ARG A 299 -20.12 14.79 -7.51
N MET A 300 -19.17 14.58 -6.59
CA MET A 300 -18.39 13.35 -6.48
C MET A 300 -18.70 12.67 -5.15
N GLY A 301 -18.84 11.34 -5.22
CA GLY A 301 -19.43 10.52 -4.16
C GLY A 301 -18.65 10.58 -2.85
N THR A 302 -19.35 10.89 -1.77
CA THR A 302 -18.80 10.85 -0.42
C THR A 302 -18.98 9.45 0.15
N LYS A 303 -17.91 8.66 0.26
CA LYS A 303 -17.94 7.45 1.09
C LYS A 303 -17.88 7.84 2.57
N LEU A 304 -18.79 7.28 3.37
CA LEU A 304 -18.71 7.33 4.82
C LEU A 304 -17.62 6.36 5.29
N PHE A 305 -16.66 6.86 6.06
CA PHE A 305 -15.81 6.00 6.88
C PHE A 305 -16.68 5.31 7.93
N ARG A 306 -16.62 3.97 7.98
CA ARG A 306 -17.45 3.16 8.87
C ARG A 306 -16.74 3.05 10.23
N PHE A 307 -17.41 3.50 11.29
CA PHE A 307 -16.94 3.26 12.66
C PHE A 307 -17.34 1.84 13.06
N ASP A 308 -16.36 0.97 13.29
CA ASP A 308 -16.63 -0.40 13.75
C ASP A 308 -16.93 -0.38 15.25
N GLY A 309 -18.22 -0.33 15.58
CA GLY A 309 -18.73 -0.67 16.90
C GLY A 309 -19.06 -2.17 16.95
N ALA A 310 -18.20 -2.95 17.61
CA ALA A 310 -18.43 -4.29 18.13
C ALA A 310 -19.19 -5.28 17.22
N VAL A 311 -18.44 -6.18 16.55
CA VAL A 311 -18.96 -7.51 16.20
C VAL A 311 -18.73 -8.40 17.43
N GLY A 312 -19.80 -8.63 18.21
CA GLY A 312 -19.88 -9.75 19.15
C GLY A 312 -20.35 -11.02 18.45
N PRO A 313 -20.04 -12.23 18.96
CA PRO A 313 -20.28 -13.48 18.26
C PRO A 313 -21.73 -13.96 18.41
N TRP A 314 -22.19 -14.63 17.34
CA TRP A 314 -23.50 -15.25 17.07
C TRP A 314 -24.61 -14.29 16.60
#